data_AF-A0A927QYH1-F1
#
_entry.id   AF-A0A927QYH1-F1
#
_cell.length_a   1.000
_cell.length_b   1.000
_cell.length_c   1.000
_cell.angle_alpha   90.00
_cell.angle_beta   90.00
_cell.angle_gamma   90.00
#
_symmetry.space_group_name_H-M   'P 1'
#
loop_
_entity.id
_entity.type
_entity.pdbx_description
1 polymer ?
#
loop_
_entity_poly.entity_id
_entity_poly.type
_entity_poly.pdbx_seq_one_letter_code
_entity_poly.pdbx_strand_id
1 'polypeptide(L)'
;MNGNLAQPSAAPLGRLLAHRGIEASALARMAEVSVLELDAVLAGSEVRPALVWRLAPALGLHAADLFVIAQLDLPDELAAATGTVSWNAGQLMSDASRLLPELRERLHDFIRSLPLVPPAGPSRPASSYPPGPATTLLRLLENRNIHPWNARLLCVVGDGPYVSNSTVKGVCHGRFALTPHYVTAFANVLGIRTGDLAALTGVGPPVETGHPPHPQRAKLAALGWDARRLTSDQLRQAMNFAHDLWQADPRTWCYMCRSYHGPERVPTEAPPDVTWQRVAARMVPVSASAGPHTVVGGTASGYEHSMVGALVAAAHLSARASASAGHASWEPTLSRQFVPSSDRDALLETLQTGSDGLREPDNFSIPAGGLLRSRLGGHVEPRMQVGIQIARASSVNAAATRSAGGASCPSS
;
A
#
# COMPACT_ATOMS: atom_id res chain seq x y z
N MET A 1 6.95 53.67 -5.95
CA MET A 1 6.32 52.89 -4.86
C MET A 1 6.90 51.49 -4.91
N ASN A 2 8.06 51.30 -4.27
CA ASN A 2 8.70 49.98 -4.18
C ASN A 2 8.15 49.31 -2.93
N GLY A 3 7.29 48.31 -3.13
CA GLY A 3 6.73 47.50 -2.07
C GLY A 3 7.86 46.85 -1.27
N ASN A 4 7.88 47.16 0.03
CA ASN A 4 8.78 46.59 1.00
C ASN A 4 8.40 45.10 1.14
N LEU A 5 9.08 44.21 0.42
CA LEU A 5 8.92 42.77 0.58
C LEU A 5 9.40 42.43 2.00
N ALA A 6 8.43 42.29 2.91
CA ALA A 6 8.66 41.91 4.29
C ALA A 6 9.54 40.66 4.33
N GLN A 7 10.61 40.69 5.14
CA GLN A 7 11.43 39.51 5.35
C GLN A 7 10.54 38.36 5.85
N PRO A 8 10.71 37.12 5.33
CA PRO A 8 9.89 36.00 5.73
C PRO A 8 10.07 35.77 7.23
N SER A 9 8.98 35.88 7.97
CA SER A 9 8.94 35.57 9.39
C SER A 9 9.52 34.17 9.65
N ALA A 10 10.36 34.05 10.68
CA ALA A 10 10.90 32.77 11.15
C ALA A 10 9.82 31.86 11.77
N ALA A 11 8.58 32.34 11.94
CA ALA A 11 7.47 31.53 12.42
C ALA A 11 6.95 30.57 11.31
N PRO A 12 6.52 29.34 11.65
CA PRO A 12 5.97 28.39 10.69
C PRO A 12 4.86 28.95 9.80
N LEU A 13 3.95 29.75 10.38
CA LEU A 13 2.83 30.35 9.66
C LEU A 13 3.32 31.35 8.60
N GLY A 14 4.28 32.21 8.94
CA GLY A 14 4.86 33.16 8.00
C GLY A 14 5.53 32.48 6.80
N ARG A 15 6.28 31.40 7.03
CA ARG A 15 6.84 30.59 5.94
C ARG A 15 5.78 29.96 5.07
N LEU A 16 4.67 29.47 5.64
CA LEU A 16 3.56 28.91 4.87
C LEU A 16 2.90 29.97 3.97
N LEU A 17 2.68 31.18 4.48
CA LEU A 17 2.08 32.26 3.68
C LEU A 17 2.98 32.67 2.52
N ALA A 18 4.28 32.84 2.80
CA ALA A 18 5.28 33.13 1.77
C ALA A 18 5.32 32.01 0.71
N HIS A 19 5.31 30.74 1.11
CA HIS A 19 5.30 29.61 0.19
C HIS A 19 4.05 29.60 -0.72
N ARG A 20 2.89 29.94 -0.17
CA ARG A 20 1.63 29.96 -0.91
C ARG A 20 1.39 31.26 -1.69
N GLY A 21 2.24 32.28 -1.52
CA GLY A 21 2.02 33.61 -2.10
C GLY A 21 0.76 34.29 -1.58
N ILE A 22 0.37 34.01 -0.33
CA ILE A 22 -0.82 34.60 0.29
C ILE A 22 -0.39 35.82 1.11
N GLU A 23 -0.87 36.99 0.70
CA GLU A 23 -0.69 38.23 1.46
C GLU A 23 -1.44 38.17 2.80
N ALA A 24 -0.82 38.69 3.88
CA ALA A 24 -1.44 38.70 5.21
C ALA A 24 -2.81 39.39 5.20
N SER A 25 -2.94 40.52 4.49
CA SER A 25 -4.23 41.23 4.36
C SER A 25 -5.30 40.41 3.64
N ALA A 26 -4.92 39.57 2.67
CA ALA A 26 -5.86 38.69 1.97
C ALA A 26 -6.33 37.56 2.90
N LEU A 27 -5.41 36.94 3.63
CA LEU A 27 -5.75 35.92 4.62
C LEU A 27 -6.64 36.49 5.74
N ALA A 28 -6.31 37.69 6.23
CA ALA A 28 -7.10 38.36 7.26
C ALA A 28 -8.55 38.57 6.81
N ARG A 29 -8.76 38.99 5.56
CA ARG A 29 -10.12 39.07 4.98
C ARG A 29 -10.80 37.71 4.88
N MET A 30 -10.12 36.68 4.39
CA MET A 30 -10.68 35.33 4.26
C MET A 30 -11.08 34.71 5.60
N ALA A 31 -10.32 34.98 6.66
CA ALA A 31 -10.60 34.53 8.02
C ALA A 31 -11.44 35.53 8.83
N GLU A 32 -11.78 36.68 8.24
CA GLU A 32 -12.51 37.81 8.85
C GLU A 32 -11.82 38.39 10.11
N VAL A 33 -10.51 38.26 10.23
CA VAL A 33 -9.70 38.74 11.38
C VAL A 33 -9.06 40.10 11.11
N SER A 34 -8.62 40.78 12.17
CA SER A 34 -7.88 42.04 12.01
C SER A 34 -6.51 41.80 11.37
N VAL A 35 -6.15 42.62 10.37
CA VAL A 35 -4.81 42.58 9.74
C VAL A 35 -3.73 42.84 10.80
N LEU A 36 -3.96 43.78 11.72
CA LEU A 36 -3.01 44.10 12.79
C LEU A 36 -2.77 42.91 13.74
N GLU A 37 -3.82 42.16 14.05
CA GLU A 37 -3.72 40.96 14.90
C GLU A 37 -2.92 39.86 14.18
N LEU A 38 -3.16 39.65 12.89
CA LEU A 38 -2.42 38.69 12.08
C LEU A 38 -0.94 39.10 11.92
N ASP A 39 -0.66 40.37 11.62
CA ASP A 39 0.70 40.88 11.51
C ASP A 39 1.48 40.73 12.81
N ALA A 40 0.83 40.96 13.96
CA ALA A 40 1.44 40.74 15.27
C ALA A 40 1.84 39.26 15.47
N VAL A 41 0.97 38.32 15.08
CA VAL A 41 1.27 36.88 15.13
C VAL A 41 2.40 36.50 14.17
N LEU A 42 2.40 37.04 12.96
CA LEU A 42 3.49 36.82 12.00
C LEU A 42 4.81 37.40 12.52
N ALA A 43 4.78 38.48 13.31
CA ALA A 43 5.93 39.03 14.01
C ALA A 43 6.36 38.22 15.27
N GLY A 44 5.67 37.12 15.60
CA GLY A 44 6.01 36.25 16.72
C GLY A 44 5.25 36.52 18.02
N SER A 45 4.20 37.34 17.98
CA SER A 45 3.30 37.50 19.13
C SER A 45 2.53 36.20 19.43
N GLU A 46 2.09 36.07 20.68
CA GLU A 46 1.32 34.92 21.14
C GLU A 46 0.02 34.72 20.31
N VAL A 47 -0.22 33.48 19.88
CA VAL A 47 -1.39 33.13 19.05
C VAL A 47 -2.57 32.78 19.96
N ARG A 48 -3.68 33.50 19.81
CA ARG A 48 -4.90 33.19 20.56
C ARG A 48 -5.65 31.99 19.94
N PRO A 49 -6.24 31.09 20.74
CA PRO A 49 -7.04 29.97 20.22
C PRO A 49 -8.16 30.38 19.26
N ALA A 50 -8.87 31.48 19.55
CA ALA A 50 -9.95 31.98 18.69
C ALA A 50 -9.45 32.35 17.28
N LEU A 51 -8.22 32.86 17.15
CA LEU A 51 -7.61 33.17 15.87
C LEU A 51 -7.32 31.90 15.07
N VAL A 52 -6.82 30.85 15.72
CA VAL A 52 -6.53 29.54 15.08
C VAL A 52 -7.78 28.95 14.44
N TRP A 53 -8.92 28.98 15.14
CA TRP A 53 -10.20 28.50 14.61
C TRP A 53 -10.61 29.19 13.32
N ARG A 54 -10.38 30.50 13.22
CA ARG A 54 -10.73 31.30 12.04
C ARG A 54 -9.77 31.12 10.88
N LEU A 55 -8.47 30.97 11.18
CA LEU A 55 -7.42 30.78 10.17
C LEU A 55 -7.45 29.40 9.53
N ALA A 56 -7.81 28.35 10.28
CA ALA A 56 -7.79 26.97 9.79
C ALA A 56 -8.55 26.75 8.46
N PRO A 57 -9.84 27.11 8.33
CA PRO A 57 -10.56 26.95 7.08
C PRO A 57 -10.01 27.84 5.96
N ALA A 58 -9.59 29.07 6.26
CA ALA A 58 -8.98 29.98 5.28
C ALA A 58 -7.66 29.43 4.70
N LEU A 59 -6.94 28.61 5.48
CA LEU A 59 -5.72 27.91 5.06
C LEU A 59 -6.00 26.51 4.49
N GLY A 60 -7.25 26.03 4.48
CA GLY A 60 -7.56 24.65 4.09
C GLY A 60 -6.81 23.62 4.93
N LEU A 61 -6.57 23.93 6.21
CA LEU A 61 -5.95 23.02 7.18
C LEU A 61 -6.98 22.61 8.22
N HIS A 62 -6.80 21.43 8.80
CA HIS A 62 -7.60 21.06 9.96
C HIS A 62 -7.23 21.93 11.16
N ALA A 63 -8.24 22.42 11.90
CA ALA A 63 -8.03 23.25 13.07
C ALA A 63 -7.05 22.60 14.05
N ALA A 64 -7.22 21.30 14.33
CA ALA A 64 -6.34 20.56 15.23
C ALA A 64 -4.86 20.57 14.82
N ASP A 65 -4.56 20.55 13.51
CA ASP A 65 -3.17 20.68 13.04
C ASP A 65 -2.64 22.08 13.21
N LEU A 66 -3.48 23.09 12.98
CA LEU A 66 -3.07 24.47 13.12
C LEU A 66 -2.79 24.80 14.60
N PHE A 67 -3.52 24.23 15.56
CA PHE A 67 -3.18 24.29 16.98
C PHE A 67 -1.78 23.69 17.25
N VAL A 68 -1.48 22.52 16.68
CA VAL A 68 -0.16 21.88 16.80
C VAL A 68 0.95 22.73 16.18
N ILE A 69 0.73 23.28 14.99
CA ILE A 69 1.68 24.13 14.25
C ILE A 69 1.94 25.44 15.01
N ALA A 70 0.90 26.03 15.59
CA ALA A 70 0.97 27.23 16.43
C ALA A 70 1.53 26.94 17.83
N GLN A 71 1.89 25.69 18.12
CA GLN A 71 2.40 25.22 19.41
C GLN A 71 1.46 25.46 20.60
N LEU A 72 0.16 25.55 20.35
CA LEU A 72 -0.87 25.70 21.38
C LEU A 72 -1.29 24.34 21.94
N ASP A 73 -1.92 24.37 23.11
CA ASP A 73 -2.63 23.21 23.65
C ASP A 73 -3.86 22.93 22.77
N LEU A 74 -4.13 21.64 22.56
CA LEU A 74 -5.23 21.21 21.72
C LEU A 74 -6.52 21.13 22.56
N PRO A 75 -7.61 21.81 22.16
CA PRO A 75 -8.90 21.68 22.83
C PRO A 75 -9.40 20.22 22.84
N ASP A 76 -10.07 19.82 23.93
CA ASP A 76 -10.57 18.44 24.11
C ASP A 76 -11.52 18.01 22.97
N GLU A 77 -12.31 18.93 22.41
CA GLU A 77 -13.20 18.63 21.29
C GLU A 77 -12.46 18.27 19.99
N LEU A 78 -11.21 18.72 19.86
CA LEU A 78 -10.34 18.44 18.72
C LEU A 78 -9.42 17.25 18.96
N ALA A 79 -9.19 16.88 20.22
CA ALA A 79 -8.25 15.83 20.60
C ALA A 79 -8.53 14.49 19.90
N ALA A 80 -7.45 13.79 19.57
CA ALA A 80 -7.51 12.41 19.12
C ALA A 80 -7.85 11.48 20.31
N ALA A 81 -8.30 10.26 20.01
CA ALA A 81 -8.53 9.27 21.06
C ALA A 81 -7.21 8.93 21.79
N THR A 82 -7.30 8.70 23.09
CA THR A 82 -6.19 8.30 23.95
C THR A 82 -6.29 6.81 24.31
N GLY A 83 -5.19 6.21 24.77
CA GLY A 83 -5.17 4.80 25.20
C GLY A 83 -5.19 3.76 24.06
N THR A 84 -4.95 4.18 22.83
CA THR A 84 -4.99 3.40 21.58
C THR A 84 -3.66 2.70 21.26
N VAL A 85 -2.88 2.31 22.27
CA VAL A 85 -1.48 1.86 22.08
C VAL A 85 -1.40 0.62 21.19
N SER A 86 -2.29 -0.36 21.40
CA SER A 86 -2.30 -1.60 20.61
C SER A 86 -2.94 -1.44 19.22
N TRP A 87 -3.84 -0.47 19.06
CA TRP A 87 -4.60 -0.25 17.83
C TRP A 87 -4.67 1.24 17.55
N ASN A 88 -3.99 1.70 16.50
CA ASN A 88 -3.91 3.11 16.14
C ASN A 88 -4.29 3.33 14.66
N ALA A 89 -4.65 4.56 14.30
CA ALA A 89 -5.09 4.89 12.94
C ALA A 89 -4.00 4.60 11.89
N GLY A 90 -2.71 4.71 12.26
CA GLY A 90 -1.60 4.39 11.36
C GLY A 90 -1.52 2.91 10.97
N GLN A 91 -1.87 2.01 11.88
CA GLN A 91 -1.98 0.58 11.58
C GLN A 91 -3.16 0.32 10.63
N LEU A 92 -4.31 0.94 10.88
CA LEU A 92 -5.49 0.83 10.02
C LEU A 92 -5.23 1.38 8.61
N MET A 93 -4.51 2.50 8.49
CA MET A 93 -4.06 3.03 7.20
C MET A 93 -3.13 2.05 6.47
N SER A 94 -2.25 1.38 7.21
CA SER A 94 -1.34 0.37 6.64
C SER A 94 -2.11 -0.83 6.09
N ASP A 95 -3.16 -1.28 6.79
CA ASP A 95 -4.01 -2.38 6.34
C ASP A 95 -4.90 -1.95 5.16
N ALA A 96 -5.47 -0.74 5.23
CA ALA A 96 -6.26 -0.14 4.16
C ALA A 96 -5.47 0.10 2.87
N SER A 97 -4.15 0.30 2.94
CA SER A 97 -3.29 0.45 1.75
C SER A 97 -3.28 -0.80 0.85
N ARG A 98 -3.59 -1.96 1.43
CA ARG A 98 -3.64 -3.26 0.73
C ARG A 98 -4.98 -3.54 0.07
N LEU A 99 -6.02 -2.81 0.47
CA LEU A 99 -7.36 -2.96 -0.08
C LEU A 99 -7.45 -2.32 -1.46
N LEU A 100 -8.28 -2.92 -2.32
CA LEU A 100 -8.74 -2.29 -3.56
C LEU A 100 -9.45 -0.96 -3.25
N PRO A 101 -9.45 0.02 -4.18
CA PRO A 101 -10.09 1.32 -3.97
C PRO A 101 -11.53 1.20 -3.45
N GLU A 102 -12.34 0.32 -4.02
CA GLU A 102 -13.76 0.18 -3.69
C GLU A 102 -13.97 -0.43 -2.30
N LEU A 103 -13.14 -1.41 -1.93
CA LEU A 103 -13.15 -2.00 -0.58
C LEU A 103 -12.68 -1.00 0.47
N ARG A 104 -11.76 -0.11 0.10
CA ARG A 104 -11.31 0.96 0.98
C ARG A 104 -12.40 2.00 1.23
N GLU A 105 -13.16 2.38 0.21
CA GLU A 105 -14.33 3.25 0.40
C GLU A 105 -15.33 2.60 1.37
N ARG A 106 -15.62 1.30 1.22
CA ARG A 106 -16.46 0.56 2.17
C ARG A 106 -15.92 0.59 3.61
N LEU A 107 -14.61 0.44 3.79
CA LEU A 107 -13.97 0.58 5.10
C LEU A 107 -14.10 2.02 5.64
N HIS A 108 -13.95 3.02 4.78
CA HIS A 108 -14.07 4.43 5.17
C HIS A 108 -15.50 4.77 5.60
N ASP A 109 -16.50 4.29 4.86
CA ASP A 109 -17.92 4.43 5.23
C ASP A 109 -18.23 3.72 6.54
N PHE A 110 -17.68 2.53 6.77
CA PHE A 110 -17.80 1.83 8.04
C PHE A 110 -17.22 2.66 9.20
N ILE A 111 -16.01 3.21 9.05
CA ILE A 111 -15.38 4.09 10.05
C ILE A 111 -16.28 5.30 10.37
N ARG A 112 -16.85 5.94 9.34
CA ARG A 112 -17.75 7.09 9.52
C ARG A 112 -19.09 6.74 10.17
N SER A 113 -19.52 5.48 10.07
CA SER A 113 -20.74 5.00 10.70
C SER A 113 -20.59 4.71 12.21
N LEU A 114 -19.35 4.57 12.70
CA LEU A 114 -19.09 4.30 14.11
C LEU A 114 -19.42 5.53 14.97
N PRO A 115 -20.08 5.36 16.13
CA PRO A 115 -20.44 6.48 16.99
C PRO A 115 -19.19 7.13 17.59
N LEU A 116 -19.07 8.46 17.53
CA LEU A 116 -17.95 9.15 18.17
C LEU A 116 -18.15 9.14 19.69
N VAL A 117 -17.16 8.60 20.41
CA VAL A 117 -17.12 8.61 21.87
C VAL A 117 -16.15 9.71 22.30
N PRO A 118 -16.56 10.65 23.17
CA PRO A 118 -15.64 11.63 23.75
C PRO A 118 -14.45 10.94 24.43
N PRO A 119 -13.23 11.51 24.37
CA PRO A 119 -12.07 10.94 25.06
C PRO A 119 -12.35 10.81 26.57
N ALA A 120 -12.04 9.66 27.16
CA ALA A 120 -12.33 9.38 28.56
C ALA A 120 -11.35 10.03 29.57
N GLY A 121 -10.58 11.03 29.15
CA GLY A 121 -9.56 11.64 30.00
C GLY A 121 -9.08 12.99 29.48
N PRO A 122 -8.36 13.75 30.33
CA PRO A 122 -7.85 15.06 29.97
C PRO A 122 -6.92 14.97 28.76
N SER A 123 -6.92 16.02 27.94
CA SER A 123 -5.96 16.15 26.84
C SER A 123 -4.53 15.90 27.32
N ARG A 124 -3.78 15.19 26.48
CA ARG A 124 -2.38 14.88 26.78
C ARG A 124 -1.60 16.20 26.90
N PRO A 125 -0.79 16.38 27.95
CA PRO A 125 0.00 17.59 28.10
C PRO A 125 0.92 17.80 26.89
N ALA A 126 1.26 19.07 26.64
CA ALA A 126 2.24 19.44 25.63
C ALA A 126 3.49 18.56 25.74
N SER A 127 4.00 18.14 24.58
CA SER A 127 5.14 17.24 24.48
C SER A 127 6.33 17.75 25.33
N SER A 128 6.98 16.88 26.08
CA SER A 128 8.18 17.23 26.86
C SER A 128 9.43 17.47 25.99
N TYR A 129 9.31 17.31 24.67
CA TYR A 129 10.40 17.55 23.74
C TYR A 129 10.54 19.05 23.43
N PRO A 130 11.79 19.53 23.23
CA PRO A 130 12.02 20.91 22.82
C PRO A 130 11.25 21.26 21.54
N PRO A 131 10.76 22.51 21.41
CA PRO A 131 10.06 22.94 20.22
C PRO A 131 10.99 22.90 19.00
N GLY A 132 10.49 22.40 17.88
CA GLY A 132 11.24 22.29 16.64
C GLY A 132 10.51 21.47 15.58
N PRO A 133 11.01 21.44 14.34
CA PRO A 133 10.34 20.78 13.21
C PRO A 133 10.01 19.30 13.46
N ALA A 134 10.95 18.55 14.05
CA ALA A 134 10.75 17.15 14.40
C ALA A 134 9.63 16.96 15.44
N THR A 135 9.60 17.80 16.47
CA THR A 135 8.57 17.80 17.52
C THR A 135 7.21 18.19 16.96
N THR A 136 7.14 19.15 16.02
CA THR A 136 5.89 19.48 15.31
C THR A 136 5.36 18.28 14.53
N LEU A 137 6.20 17.56 13.79
CA LEU A 137 5.80 16.34 13.07
C LEU A 137 5.31 15.24 14.01
N LEU A 138 6.02 15.02 15.12
CA LEU A 138 5.62 14.09 16.17
C LEU A 138 4.21 14.43 16.68
N ARG A 139 3.97 15.69 17.04
CA ARG A 139 2.66 16.15 17.53
C ARG A 139 1.56 16.04 16.46
N LEU A 140 1.87 16.25 15.18
CA LEU A 140 0.90 16.05 14.09
C LEU A 140 0.50 14.57 13.95
N LEU A 141 1.45 13.65 14.07
CA LEU A 141 1.18 12.20 14.06
C LEU A 141 0.34 11.78 15.28
N GLU A 142 0.68 12.29 16.45
CA GLU A 142 -0.11 12.06 17.67
C GLU A 142 -1.54 12.61 17.52
N ASN A 143 -1.70 13.80 16.93
CA ASN A 143 -3.00 14.39 16.60
C ASN A 143 -3.79 13.54 15.59
N ARG A 144 -3.12 12.69 14.81
CA ARG A 144 -3.76 11.71 13.92
C ARG A 144 -4.00 10.36 14.57
N ASN A 145 -3.67 10.17 15.84
CA ASN A 145 -3.61 8.84 16.45
C ASN A 145 -2.77 7.87 15.58
N ILE A 146 -1.66 8.36 15.03
CA ILE A 146 -0.69 7.57 14.28
C ILE A 146 0.52 7.37 15.19
N HIS A 147 0.91 6.11 15.38
CA HIS A 147 2.11 5.83 16.15
C HIS A 147 3.33 6.47 15.47
N PRO A 148 4.07 7.36 16.15
CA PRO A 148 5.00 8.27 15.50
C PRO A 148 6.23 7.61 14.90
N TRP A 149 6.54 6.38 15.32
CA TRP A 149 7.61 5.56 14.75
C TRP A 149 7.02 4.35 14.02
N ASN A 150 6.33 4.64 12.92
CA ASN A 150 5.79 3.65 12.00
C ASN A 150 6.52 3.74 10.65
N ALA A 151 7.72 3.16 10.59
CA ALA A 151 8.57 3.19 9.40
C ALA A 151 7.92 2.51 8.20
N ARG A 152 7.12 1.48 8.46
CA ARG A 152 6.36 0.78 7.41
C ARG A 152 5.32 1.70 6.78
N LEU A 153 4.54 2.44 7.56
CA LEU A 153 3.55 3.39 7.02
C LEU A 153 4.23 4.50 6.22
N LEU A 154 5.36 5.02 6.72
CA LEU A 154 6.14 6.03 6.00
C LEU A 154 6.64 5.52 4.65
N CYS A 155 7.18 4.30 4.62
CA CYS A 155 7.66 3.70 3.38
C CYS A 155 6.50 3.40 2.42
N VAL A 156 5.46 2.69 2.87
CA VAL A 156 4.37 2.20 2.00
C VAL A 156 3.45 3.31 1.50
N VAL A 157 3.11 4.28 2.35
CA VAL A 157 2.16 5.36 2.00
C VAL A 157 2.89 6.63 1.60
N GLY A 158 3.96 6.96 2.33
CA GLY A 158 4.67 8.22 2.21
C GLY A 158 5.73 8.25 1.12
N ASP A 159 6.18 7.10 0.62
CA ASP A 159 7.45 6.98 -0.12
C ASP A 159 8.65 7.47 0.72
N GLY A 160 8.62 7.14 2.01
CA GLY A 160 9.71 7.43 2.93
C GLY A 160 10.89 6.48 2.79
N PRO A 161 12.04 6.83 3.39
CA PRO A 161 13.24 6.00 3.34
C PRO A 161 12.98 4.66 4.04
N TYR A 162 13.56 3.58 3.49
CA TYR A 162 13.49 2.25 4.07
C TYR A 162 14.39 2.17 5.32
N VAL A 163 13.79 2.40 6.49
CA VAL A 163 14.51 2.45 7.78
C VAL A 163 13.76 1.68 8.87
N SER A 164 14.41 1.48 10.01
CA SER A 164 13.77 0.89 11.19
C SER A 164 12.85 1.88 11.93
N ASN A 165 11.92 1.36 12.73
CA ASN A 165 11.13 2.19 13.66
C ASN A 165 12.01 2.98 14.64
N SER A 166 13.14 2.43 15.07
CA SER A 166 14.09 3.13 15.95
C SER A 166 14.74 4.34 15.27
N THR A 167 14.96 4.27 13.95
CA THR A 167 15.48 5.40 13.17
C THR A 167 14.44 6.50 13.06
N VAL A 168 13.19 6.18 12.72
CA VAL A 168 12.10 7.16 12.70
C VAL A 168 11.91 7.80 14.08
N LYS A 169 12.02 7.01 15.15
CA LYS A 169 11.98 7.51 16.53
C LYS A 169 13.09 8.51 16.81
N GLY A 170 14.31 8.23 16.38
CA GLY A 170 15.42 9.16 16.52
C GLY A 170 15.21 10.46 15.75
N VAL A 171 14.63 10.42 14.54
CA VAL A 171 14.27 11.62 13.76
C VAL A 171 13.22 12.46 14.50
N CYS A 172 12.11 11.85 14.91
CA CYS A 172 11.03 12.56 15.60
C CYS A 172 11.45 13.12 16.97
N HIS A 173 12.46 12.54 17.62
CA HIS A 173 13.07 13.07 18.85
C HIS A 173 14.21 14.06 18.60
N GLY A 174 14.52 14.41 17.35
CA GLY A 174 15.63 15.31 17.00
C GLY A 174 17.03 14.72 17.25
N ARG A 175 17.15 13.41 17.52
CA ARG A 175 18.44 12.70 17.64
C ARG A 175 19.08 12.46 16.27
N PHE A 176 18.26 12.34 15.23
CA PHE A 176 18.69 12.26 13.84
C PHE A 176 18.14 13.45 13.06
N ALA A 177 18.86 13.84 12.01
CA ALA A 177 18.45 14.95 11.16
C ALA A 177 17.10 14.65 10.49
N LEU A 178 16.17 15.60 10.59
CA LEU A 178 14.96 15.60 9.79
C LEU A 178 15.34 16.05 8.37
N THR A 179 15.33 15.12 7.42
CA THR A 179 15.68 15.40 6.02
C THR A 179 14.45 15.79 5.20
N PRO A 180 14.63 16.42 4.03
CA PRO A 180 13.52 16.73 3.14
C PRO A 180 12.74 15.49 2.63
N HIS A 181 13.41 14.33 2.53
CA HIS A 181 12.77 13.06 2.20
C HIS A 181 11.79 12.62 3.29
N TYR A 182 12.17 12.73 4.57
CA TYR A 182 11.23 12.48 5.67
C TYR A 182 10.04 13.44 5.64
N VAL A 183 10.26 14.73 5.43
CA VAL A 183 9.18 15.72 5.36
C VAL A 183 8.20 15.41 4.24
N THR A 184 8.71 15.04 3.06
CA THR A 184 7.88 14.61 1.93
C THR A 184 7.03 13.39 2.30
N ALA A 185 7.62 12.39 2.94
CA ALA A 185 6.91 11.18 3.35
C ALA A 185 5.85 11.43 4.44
N PHE A 186 6.18 12.24 5.45
CA PHE A 186 5.22 12.65 6.48
C PHE A 186 4.06 13.45 5.88
N ALA A 187 4.32 14.35 4.94
CA ALA A 187 3.27 15.13 4.27
C ALA A 187 2.26 14.22 3.58
N ASN A 188 2.75 13.22 2.83
CA ASN A 188 1.92 12.22 2.16
C ASN A 188 1.08 11.38 3.14
N VAL A 189 1.64 10.99 4.29
CA VAL A 189 0.92 10.25 5.35
C VAL A 189 -0.13 11.13 6.04
N LEU A 190 0.19 12.39 6.32
CA LEU A 190 -0.69 13.32 7.02
C LEU A 190 -1.78 13.93 6.13
N GLY A 191 -1.65 13.79 4.80
CA GLY A 191 -2.53 14.42 3.82
C GLY A 191 -2.30 15.93 3.66
N ILE A 192 -1.12 16.41 4.04
CA ILE A 192 -0.71 17.82 3.88
C ILE A 192 0.07 17.93 2.56
N ARG A 193 -0.09 19.03 1.82
CA ARG A 193 0.70 19.24 0.60
C ARG A 193 2.19 19.26 0.98
N THR A 194 3.03 18.56 0.21
CA THR A 194 4.47 18.42 0.51
C THR A 194 5.17 19.77 0.63
N GLY A 195 4.87 20.71 -0.26
CA GLY A 195 5.38 22.10 -0.19
C GLY A 195 4.93 22.86 1.07
N ASP A 196 3.68 22.66 1.51
CA ASP A 196 3.18 23.30 2.73
C ASP A 196 3.93 22.77 3.96
N LEU A 197 4.12 21.45 4.08
CA LEU A 197 4.82 20.88 5.23
C LEU A 197 6.32 21.22 5.22
N ALA A 198 6.94 21.27 4.04
CA ALA A 198 8.30 21.78 3.86
C ALA A 198 8.44 23.23 4.35
N ALA A 199 7.52 24.11 3.96
CA ALA A 199 7.50 25.49 4.42
C ALA A 199 7.29 25.60 5.94
N LEU A 200 6.33 24.85 6.49
CA LEU A 200 6.04 24.83 7.92
C LEU A 200 7.25 24.37 8.75
N THR A 201 7.96 23.33 8.29
CA THR A 201 9.14 22.78 8.98
C THR A 201 10.40 23.57 8.72
N GLY A 202 10.48 24.31 7.60
CA GLY A 202 11.71 24.97 7.14
C GLY A 202 12.77 24.00 6.62
N VAL A 203 12.42 22.74 6.36
CA VAL A 203 13.36 21.67 5.98
C VAL A 203 13.26 21.40 4.49
N GLY A 204 14.10 22.10 3.71
CA GLY A 204 14.35 21.91 2.28
C GLY A 204 13.10 21.86 1.37
N PRO A 205 13.27 21.87 0.05
CA PRO A 205 12.17 21.57 -0.86
C PRO A 205 11.79 20.08 -0.79
N PRO A 206 10.54 19.70 -1.13
CA PRO A 206 10.17 18.30 -1.30
C PRO A 206 11.11 17.57 -2.27
N VAL A 207 11.34 16.28 -2.03
CA VAL A 207 12.24 15.45 -2.83
C VAL A 207 11.43 14.48 -3.67
N GLU A 208 11.78 14.36 -4.95
CA GLU A 208 11.32 13.28 -5.82
C GLU A 208 12.33 12.14 -5.76
N THR A 209 11.91 10.96 -5.29
CA THR A 209 12.79 9.79 -5.10
C THR A 209 12.90 8.91 -6.35
N GLY A 210 12.17 9.25 -7.40
CA GLY A 210 11.96 8.39 -8.58
C GLY A 210 10.85 7.34 -8.40
N HIS A 211 10.41 7.06 -7.16
CA HIS A 211 9.25 6.21 -6.89
C HIS A 211 8.03 7.09 -6.61
N PRO A 212 6.89 6.87 -7.28
CA PRO A 212 5.69 7.62 -6.96
C PRO A 212 5.18 7.20 -5.57
N PRO A 213 4.73 8.14 -4.72
CA PRO A 213 4.07 7.80 -3.48
C PRO A 213 2.78 7.03 -3.76
N HIS A 214 2.23 6.38 -2.72
CA HIS A 214 1.04 5.54 -2.89
C HIS A 214 -0.06 6.31 -3.65
N PRO A 215 -0.64 5.73 -4.73
CA PRO A 215 -1.49 6.46 -5.66
C PRO A 215 -2.74 7.04 -4.98
N GLN A 216 -3.15 6.43 -3.87
CA GLN A 216 -4.34 6.82 -3.11
C GLN A 216 -4.00 7.37 -1.70
N ARG A 217 -2.79 7.90 -1.52
CA ARG A 217 -2.34 8.48 -0.23
C ARG A 217 -3.31 9.52 0.35
N ALA A 218 -3.94 10.36 -0.48
CA ALA A 218 -4.92 11.34 -0.01
C ALA A 218 -6.15 10.68 0.63
N LYS A 219 -6.66 9.59 0.04
CA LYS A 219 -7.77 8.81 0.60
C LYS A 219 -7.37 8.11 1.89
N LEU A 220 -6.15 7.56 1.96
CA LEU A 220 -5.62 6.95 3.18
C LEU A 220 -5.44 7.97 4.31
N ALA A 221 -4.96 9.18 4.01
CA ALA A 221 -4.85 10.25 4.97
C ALA A 221 -6.23 10.72 5.49
N ALA A 222 -7.23 10.82 4.59
CA ALA A 222 -8.60 11.13 4.98
C ALA A 222 -9.22 10.03 5.87
N LEU A 223 -8.96 8.75 5.55
CA LEU A 223 -9.36 7.63 6.40
C LEU A 223 -8.70 7.70 7.78
N GLY A 224 -7.39 7.96 7.82
CA GLY A 224 -6.64 8.14 9.07
C GLY A 224 -7.17 9.31 9.90
N TRP A 225 -7.57 10.41 9.25
CA TRP A 225 -8.19 11.56 9.90
C TRP A 225 -9.53 11.20 10.55
N ASP A 226 -10.42 10.51 9.84
CA ASP A 226 -11.72 10.12 10.39
C ASP A 226 -11.56 9.06 11.51
N ALA A 227 -10.58 8.16 11.38
CA ALA A 227 -10.29 7.13 12.37
C ALA A 227 -9.62 7.66 13.65
N ARG A 228 -9.06 8.87 13.64
CA ARG A 228 -8.22 9.38 14.75
C ARG A 228 -8.95 9.46 16.10
N ARG A 229 -10.28 9.63 16.06
CA ARG A 229 -11.16 9.78 17.24
C ARG A 229 -11.78 8.48 17.70
N LEU A 230 -11.54 7.37 16.98
CA LEU A 230 -12.05 6.07 17.36
C LEU A 230 -11.32 5.54 18.59
N THR A 231 -12.08 4.91 19.49
CA THR A 231 -11.53 4.21 20.65
C THR A 231 -10.72 2.98 20.22
N SER A 232 -9.95 2.40 21.15
CA SER A 232 -9.20 1.16 20.90
C SER A 232 -10.09 0.02 20.41
N ASP A 233 -11.29 -0.13 20.98
CA ASP A 233 -12.26 -1.16 20.56
C ASP A 233 -12.84 -0.89 19.18
N GLN A 234 -13.10 0.38 18.85
CA GLN A 234 -13.60 0.77 17.52
C GLN A 234 -12.52 0.60 16.44
N LEU A 235 -11.26 0.93 16.75
CA LEU A 235 -10.14 0.68 15.85
C LEU A 235 -9.94 -0.81 15.61
N ARG A 236 -10.04 -1.64 16.65
CA ARG A 236 -10.04 -3.10 16.51
C ARG A 236 -11.19 -3.59 15.61
N GLN A 237 -12.40 -3.07 15.79
CA GLN A 237 -13.55 -3.39 14.93
C GLN A 237 -13.28 -3.01 13.47
N ALA A 238 -12.75 -1.81 13.21
CA ALA A 238 -12.41 -1.35 11.87
C ALA A 238 -11.29 -2.20 11.22
N MET A 239 -10.28 -2.61 12.00
CA MET A 239 -9.21 -3.49 11.52
C MET A 239 -9.72 -4.90 11.20
N ASN A 240 -10.59 -5.47 12.05
CA ASN A 240 -11.24 -6.75 11.76
C ASN A 240 -12.08 -6.64 10.48
N PHE A 241 -12.85 -5.56 10.31
CA PHE A 241 -13.62 -5.33 9.09
C PHE A 241 -12.71 -5.21 7.85
N ALA A 242 -11.58 -4.50 7.95
CA ALA A 242 -10.60 -4.43 6.89
C ALA A 242 -10.00 -5.81 6.55
N HIS A 243 -9.74 -6.63 7.57
CA HIS A 243 -9.27 -8.00 7.41
C HIS A 243 -10.30 -8.87 6.69
N ASP A 244 -11.59 -8.78 7.06
CA ASP A 244 -12.67 -9.53 6.43
C ASP A 244 -12.85 -9.14 4.96
N LEU A 245 -12.76 -7.83 4.65
CA LEU A 245 -12.76 -7.35 3.26
C LEU A 245 -11.58 -7.90 2.45
N TRP A 246 -10.40 -8.01 3.08
CA TRP A 246 -9.22 -8.57 2.45
C TRP A 246 -9.34 -10.08 2.21
N GLN A 247 -9.87 -10.84 3.17
CA GLN A 247 -10.08 -12.29 3.04
C GLN A 247 -11.17 -12.63 2.01
N ALA A 248 -12.22 -11.83 1.93
CA ALA A 248 -13.37 -12.10 1.07
C ALA A 248 -13.11 -11.84 -0.43
N ASP A 249 -12.06 -11.09 -0.79
CA ASP A 249 -11.77 -10.73 -2.18
C ASP A 249 -10.39 -11.22 -2.64
N PRO A 250 -10.33 -12.33 -3.42
CA PRO A 250 -9.08 -12.90 -3.94
C PRO A 250 -8.24 -11.91 -4.77
N ARG A 251 -8.86 -10.85 -5.32
CA ARG A 251 -8.15 -9.84 -6.11
C ARG A 251 -7.23 -8.98 -5.24
N THR A 252 -7.51 -8.85 -3.95
CA THR A 252 -6.61 -8.11 -3.04
C THR A 252 -5.25 -8.78 -2.88
N TRP A 253 -5.19 -10.11 -3.00
CA TRP A 253 -3.93 -10.86 -3.01
C TRP A 253 -3.12 -10.56 -4.28
N CYS A 254 -3.79 -10.45 -5.42
CA CYS A 254 -3.18 -10.05 -6.69
C CYS A 254 -2.81 -8.56 -6.73
N TYR A 255 -3.59 -7.69 -6.08
CA TYR A 255 -3.32 -6.25 -5.98
C TYR A 255 -2.02 -5.96 -5.24
N MET A 256 -1.71 -6.74 -4.19
CA MET A 256 -0.40 -6.67 -3.53
C MET A 256 0.74 -6.99 -4.50
N CYS A 257 0.64 -8.05 -5.30
CA CYS A 257 1.65 -8.35 -6.33
C CYS A 257 1.77 -7.19 -7.33
N ARG A 258 0.65 -6.64 -7.83
CA ARG A 258 0.67 -5.54 -8.82
C ARG A 258 1.21 -4.22 -8.24
N SER A 259 0.98 -3.95 -6.96
CA SER A 259 1.43 -2.71 -6.31
C SER A 259 2.93 -2.75 -5.97
N TYR A 260 3.47 -3.93 -5.66
CA TYR A 260 4.89 -4.11 -5.36
C TYR A 260 5.77 -4.23 -6.62
N HIS A 261 5.23 -4.64 -7.77
CA HIS A 261 6.00 -4.82 -9.01
C HIS A 261 5.89 -3.66 -10.01
N GLY A 262 5.31 -2.51 -9.61
CA GLY A 262 5.12 -1.37 -10.51
C GLY A 262 4.23 -1.72 -11.73
N PRO A 263 4.03 -0.79 -12.68
CA PRO A 263 3.34 -1.07 -13.94
C PRO A 263 4.23 -1.86 -14.91
N GLU A 264 5.02 -2.81 -14.40
CA GLU A 264 5.76 -3.71 -15.27
C GLU A 264 4.70 -4.46 -16.11
N ARG A 265 4.79 -4.30 -17.43
CA ARG A 265 3.78 -4.82 -18.35
C ARG A 265 3.73 -6.34 -18.18
N VAL A 266 2.52 -6.89 -17.99
CA VAL A 266 2.29 -8.34 -18.04
C VAL A 266 3.12 -8.90 -19.21
N PRO A 267 4.05 -9.85 -18.97
CA PRO A 267 4.93 -10.31 -20.02
C PRO A 267 4.08 -10.89 -21.15
N THR A 268 4.14 -10.28 -22.33
CA THR A 268 3.41 -10.75 -23.52
C THR A 268 4.20 -11.76 -24.34
N GLU A 269 5.50 -11.89 -24.03
CA GLU A 269 6.43 -12.77 -24.72
C GLU A 269 7.14 -13.66 -23.70
N ALA A 270 7.46 -14.89 -24.12
CA ALA A 270 8.29 -15.78 -23.32
C ALA A 270 9.75 -15.29 -23.33
N PRO A 271 10.52 -15.53 -22.25
CA PRO A 271 11.96 -15.26 -22.27
C PRO A 271 12.64 -15.95 -23.45
N PRO A 272 13.66 -15.31 -24.06
CA PRO A 272 14.32 -15.83 -25.25
C PRO A 272 15.08 -17.14 -24.99
N ASP A 273 15.32 -17.47 -23.72
CA ASP A 273 16.07 -18.62 -23.24
C ASP A 273 15.18 -19.72 -22.63
N VAL A 274 13.86 -19.69 -22.87
CA VAL A 274 12.96 -20.76 -22.41
C VAL A 274 13.26 -22.06 -23.15
N THR A 275 13.54 -23.08 -22.35
CA THR A 275 13.55 -24.49 -22.74
C THR A 275 12.42 -25.22 -22.01
N TRP A 276 12.09 -26.44 -22.43
CA TRP A 276 10.99 -27.21 -21.85
C TRP A 276 11.50 -28.47 -21.17
N GLN A 277 11.17 -28.65 -19.90
CA GLN A 277 11.46 -29.85 -19.12
C GLN A 277 10.18 -30.66 -18.91
N ARG A 278 10.26 -31.98 -19.02
CA ARG A 278 9.16 -32.87 -18.67
C ARG A 278 9.11 -33.10 -17.15
N VAL A 279 7.94 -32.89 -16.55
CA VAL A 279 7.59 -33.26 -15.18
C VAL A 279 6.33 -34.12 -15.27
N ALA A 280 6.51 -35.44 -15.10
CA ALA A 280 5.49 -36.44 -15.40
C ALA A 280 4.89 -36.26 -16.81
N ALA A 281 3.58 -36.10 -16.91
CA ALA A 281 2.89 -35.93 -18.20
C ALA A 281 2.87 -34.47 -18.70
N ARG A 282 3.47 -33.51 -17.97
CA ARG A 282 3.43 -32.08 -18.30
C ARG A 282 4.80 -31.56 -18.72
N MET A 283 4.83 -30.67 -19.70
CA MET A 283 6.02 -29.88 -20.03
C MET A 283 5.95 -28.57 -19.23
N VAL A 284 7.04 -28.21 -18.58
CA VAL A 284 7.18 -26.98 -17.81
C VAL A 284 8.36 -26.16 -18.34
N PRO A 285 8.27 -24.83 -18.36
CA PRO A 285 9.34 -23.98 -18.87
C PRO A 285 10.52 -23.93 -17.90
N VAL A 286 11.74 -23.88 -18.42
CA VAL A 286 12.98 -23.63 -17.69
C VAL A 286 13.74 -22.54 -18.44
N SER A 287 14.16 -21.49 -17.74
CA SER A 287 14.86 -20.35 -18.29
C SER A 287 16.10 -20.06 -17.45
N ALA A 288 17.21 -19.76 -18.10
CA ALA A 288 18.45 -19.38 -17.42
C ALA A 288 18.34 -17.99 -16.76
N SER A 289 17.45 -17.14 -17.25
CA SER A 289 17.15 -15.81 -16.71
C SER A 289 16.02 -15.81 -15.68
N ALA A 290 14.96 -16.60 -15.90
CA ALA A 290 13.78 -16.61 -15.03
C ALA A 290 13.71 -17.78 -14.03
N GLY A 291 14.55 -18.81 -14.22
CA GLY A 291 14.59 -20.02 -13.39
C GLY A 291 13.72 -21.18 -13.95
N PRO A 292 13.56 -22.27 -13.18
CA PRO A 292 14.26 -22.54 -11.92
C PRO A 292 15.76 -22.75 -12.14
N HIS A 293 16.59 -22.17 -11.28
CA HIS A 293 18.04 -22.42 -11.31
C HIS A 293 18.43 -23.75 -10.65
N THR A 294 17.57 -24.30 -9.79
CA THR A 294 17.83 -25.53 -9.05
C THR A 294 16.63 -26.46 -9.11
N VAL A 295 16.87 -27.72 -9.46
CA VAL A 295 15.85 -28.78 -9.39
C VAL A 295 16.43 -29.97 -8.63
N VAL A 296 15.96 -30.21 -7.41
CA VAL A 296 16.46 -31.28 -6.53
C VAL A 296 15.30 -31.96 -5.82
N GLY A 297 15.32 -33.30 -5.79
CA GLY A 297 14.35 -34.11 -5.03
C GLY A 297 12.90 -33.79 -5.39
N GLY A 298 12.59 -33.65 -6.68
CA GLY A 298 11.23 -33.35 -7.15
C GLY A 298 10.78 -31.89 -6.98
N THR A 299 11.55 -31.06 -6.28
CA THR A 299 11.27 -29.63 -6.10
C THR A 299 12.08 -28.76 -7.06
N ALA A 300 11.54 -27.62 -7.45
CA ALA A 300 12.22 -26.64 -8.30
C ALA A 300 12.24 -25.27 -7.60
N SER A 301 13.41 -24.63 -7.54
CA SER A 301 13.66 -23.39 -6.78
C SER A 301 14.68 -22.49 -7.48
N GLY A 302 14.91 -21.30 -6.91
CA GLY A 302 15.74 -20.28 -7.54
C GLY A 302 15.05 -19.69 -8.77
N TYR A 303 13.85 -19.17 -8.59
CA TYR A 303 13.17 -18.38 -9.62
C TYR A 303 13.60 -16.93 -9.46
N GLU A 304 13.72 -16.23 -10.58
CA GLU A 304 13.95 -14.79 -10.55
C GLU A 304 12.80 -14.08 -9.83
N HIS A 305 13.10 -13.06 -9.05
CA HIS A 305 12.08 -12.24 -8.37
C HIS A 305 11.45 -11.21 -9.33
N SER A 306 10.99 -11.70 -10.48
CA SER A 306 10.31 -10.97 -11.55
C SER A 306 8.94 -11.58 -11.83
N MET A 307 8.07 -10.89 -12.58
CA MET A 307 6.78 -11.48 -13.01
C MET A 307 6.97 -12.74 -13.88
N VAL A 308 8.01 -12.75 -14.72
CA VAL A 308 8.35 -13.89 -15.56
C VAL A 308 8.78 -15.08 -14.69
N GLY A 309 9.68 -14.86 -13.73
CA GLY A 309 10.10 -15.88 -12.78
C GLY A 309 8.93 -16.45 -11.98
N ALA A 310 7.97 -15.60 -11.58
CA ALA A 310 6.74 -16.03 -10.92
C ALA A 310 5.85 -16.90 -11.80
N LEU A 311 5.70 -16.58 -13.10
CA LEU A 311 4.93 -17.40 -14.05
C LEU A 311 5.60 -18.77 -14.25
N VAL A 312 6.92 -18.81 -14.37
CA VAL A 312 7.67 -20.06 -14.46
C VAL A 312 7.53 -20.89 -13.18
N ALA A 313 7.60 -20.25 -12.01
CA ALA A 313 7.37 -20.90 -10.72
C ALA A 313 5.97 -21.53 -10.63
N ALA A 314 4.93 -20.80 -11.03
CA ALA A 314 3.54 -21.28 -11.00
C ALA A 314 3.35 -22.53 -11.89
N ALA A 315 3.97 -22.57 -13.07
CA ALA A 315 3.92 -23.74 -13.95
C ALA A 315 4.60 -24.96 -13.32
N HIS A 316 5.77 -24.79 -12.71
CA HIS A 316 6.48 -25.87 -12.01
C HIS A 316 5.71 -26.37 -10.79
N LEU A 317 5.25 -25.48 -9.92
CA LEU A 317 4.50 -25.86 -8.72
C LEU A 317 3.23 -26.63 -9.07
N SER A 318 2.50 -26.19 -10.10
CA SER A 318 1.27 -26.86 -10.56
C SER A 318 1.52 -28.25 -11.14
N ALA A 319 2.64 -28.46 -11.84
CA ALA A 319 3.00 -29.77 -12.38
C ALA A 319 3.51 -30.71 -11.28
N ARG A 320 4.40 -30.21 -10.42
CA ARG A 320 5.09 -30.99 -9.39
C ARG A 320 4.22 -31.36 -8.20
N ALA A 321 3.19 -30.56 -7.89
CA ALA A 321 2.19 -30.86 -6.87
C ALA A 321 1.09 -31.84 -7.33
N SER A 322 1.09 -32.26 -8.60
CA SER A 322 0.08 -33.18 -9.11
C SER A 322 0.36 -34.63 -8.70
N ALA A 323 -0.70 -35.43 -8.52
CA ALA A 323 -0.58 -36.88 -8.27
C ALA A 323 0.31 -37.58 -9.31
N SER A 324 0.20 -37.19 -10.59
CA SER A 324 0.98 -37.77 -11.68
C SER A 324 2.49 -37.55 -11.56
N ALA A 325 2.93 -36.57 -10.76
CA ALA A 325 4.34 -36.32 -10.48
C ALA A 325 4.96 -37.35 -9.52
N GLY A 326 4.13 -38.19 -8.88
CA GLY A 326 4.55 -39.18 -7.90
C GLY A 326 4.84 -38.58 -6.52
N HIS A 327 4.76 -39.42 -5.50
CA HIS A 327 4.92 -39.03 -4.09
C HIS A 327 6.21 -38.25 -3.83
N ALA A 328 7.32 -38.72 -4.39
CA ALA A 328 8.63 -38.08 -4.27
C ALA A 328 8.68 -36.65 -4.86
N SER A 329 7.70 -36.24 -5.66
CA SER A 329 7.57 -34.88 -6.18
C SER A 329 6.51 -34.06 -5.45
N TRP A 330 5.28 -34.58 -5.31
CA TRP A 330 4.17 -33.76 -4.82
C TRP A 330 4.27 -33.48 -3.32
N GLU A 331 4.74 -34.43 -2.51
CA GLU A 331 4.84 -34.25 -1.06
C GLU A 331 5.83 -33.14 -0.67
N PRO A 332 7.08 -33.14 -1.15
CA PRO A 332 8.02 -32.06 -0.83
C PRO A 332 7.61 -30.73 -1.47
N THR A 333 6.92 -30.74 -2.61
CA THR A 333 6.41 -29.51 -3.24
C THR A 333 5.34 -28.87 -2.36
N LEU A 334 4.33 -29.64 -1.94
CA LEU A 334 3.25 -29.13 -1.09
C LEU A 334 3.75 -28.77 0.31
N SER A 335 4.58 -29.59 0.95
CA SER A 335 5.05 -29.33 2.31
C SER A 335 6.04 -28.15 2.41
N ARG A 336 6.87 -27.92 1.38
CA ARG A 336 7.96 -26.91 1.44
C ARG A 336 7.73 -25.66 0.62
N GLN A 337 6.94 -25.74 -0.45
CA GLN A 337 6.80 -24.64 -1.42
C GLN A 337 5.42 -23.99 -1.40
N PHE A 338 4.45 -24.58 -0.70
CA PHE A 338 3.14 -23.99 -0.48
C PHE A 338 3.07 -23.39 0.94
N VAL A 339 2.37 -22.26 1.06
CA VAL A 339 2.08 -21.65 2.35
C VAL A 339 1.19 -22.60 3.17
N PRO A 340 1.46 -22.80 4.47
CA PRO A 340 0.58 -23.57 5.33
C PRO A 340 -0.86 -23.07 5.33
N SER A 341 -1.81 -23.95 5.00
CA SER A 341 -3.24 -23.67 4.96
C SER A 341 -4.07 -24.95 5.05
N SER A 342 -5.35 -24.83 5.43
CA SER A 342 -6.29 -25.96 5.44
C SER A 342 -6.47 -26.60 4.06
N ASP A 343 -6.43 -25.81 2.99
CA ASP A 343 -6.58 -26.32 1.62
C ASP A 343 -5.38 -27.15 1.17
N ARG A 344 -4.16 -26.71 1.56
CA ARG A 344 -2.93 -27.48 1.33
C ARG A 344 -3.00 -28.81 2.07
N ASP A 345 -3.46 -28.79 3.32
CA ASP A 345 -3.52 -29.97 4.18
C ASP A 345 -4.57 -30.97 3.66
N ALA A 346 -5.73 -30.50 3.21
CA ALA A 346 -6.75 -31.33 2.57
C ALA A 346 -6.27 -31.95 1.25
N LEU A 347 -5.47 -31.22 0.45
CA LEU A 347 -4.87 -31.74 -0.77
C LEU A 347 -3.82 -32.82 -0.48
N LEU A 348 -2.98 -32.61 0.54
CA LEU A 348 -2.02 -33.62 1.02
C LEU A 348 -2.72 -34.92 1.43
N GLU A 349 -3.77 -34.82 2.26
CA GLU A 349 -4.56 -35.97 2.71
C GLU A 349 -5.21 -36.72 1.53
N THR A 350 -5.75 -35.98 0.56
CA THR A 350 -6.34 -36.55 -0.66
C THR A 350 -5.31 -37.34 -1.47
N LEU A 351 -4.11 -36.79 -1.65
CA LEU A 351 -3.03 -37.44 -2.40
C LEU A 351 -2.43 -38.64 -1.65
N GLN A 352 -2.33 -38.59 -0.32
CA GLN A 352 -1.90 -39.71 0.51
C GLN A 352 -2.88 -40.88 0.38
N THR A 353 -4.18 -40.62 0.58
CA THR A 353 -5.23 -41.64 0.49
C THR A 353 -5.32 -42.25 -0.92
N GLY A 354 -5.13 -41.43 -1.96
CA GLY A 354 -5.12 -41.90 -3.35
C GLY A 354 -3.86 -42.68 -3.75
N SER A 355 -2.71 -42.41 -3.11
CA SER A 355 -1.44 -43.10 -3.40
C SER A 355 -1.40 -44.51 -2.80
N ASP A 356 -2.08 -44.73 -1.67
CA ASP A 356 -2.17 -46.05 -1.02
C ASP A 356 -2.97 -47.08 -1.85
N GLY A 357 -3.77 -46.64 -2.83
CA GLY A 357 -4.51 -47.49 -3.76
C GLY A 357 -3.79 -47.83 -5.07
N LEU A 358 -2.63 -47.21 -5.36
CA LEU A 358 -1.93 -47.31 -6.65
C LEU A 358 -0.53 -47.91 -6.47
N ARG A 359 -0.48 -49.24 -6.26
CA ARG A 359 0.77 -50.00 -6.31
C ARG A 359 0.92 -50.64 -7.71
N GLU A 360 1.79 -50.01 -8.50
CA GLU A 360 2.33 -50.39 -9.83
C GLU A 360 1.48 -50.26 -11.11
N PRO A 361 2.15 -49.97 -12.25
CA PRO A 361 1.59 -49.16 -13.32
C PRO A 361 1.29 -49.99 -14.57
N ASP A 362 0.13 -49.76 -15.16
CA ASP A 362 0.01 -49.58 -16.60
C ASP A 362 -1.41 -49.11 -16.93
N ASN A 363 -1.49 -48.04 -17.72
CA ASN A 363 -2.69 -47.45 -18.28
C ASN A 363 -3.73 -46.88 -17.30
N PHE A 364 -3.67 -45.57 -17.04
CA PHE A 364 -4.88 -44.75 -17.05
C PHE A 364 -4.61 -43.35 -17.62
N SER A 365 -5.19 -43.09 -18.79
CA SER A 365 -5.47 -41.73 -19.24
C SER A 365 -6.64 -41.19 -18.42
N ILE A 366 -6.38 -40.30 -17.45
CA ILE A 366 -7.44 -39.51 -16.83
C ILE A 366 -7.64 -38.25 -17.69
N PRO A 367 -8.87 -37.93 -18.15
CA PRO A 367 -9.11 -36.70 -18.89
C PRO A 367 -8.83 -35.50 -17.99
N ALA A 368 -8.01 -34.58 -18.47
CA ALA A 368 -7.83 -33.28 -17.85
C ALA A 368 -9.19 -32.57 -17.75
N GLY A 369 -9.74 -32.41 -16.54
CA GLY A 369 -10.97 -31.63 -16.32
C GLY A 369 -11.88 -32.03 -15.16
N GLY A 370 -11.55 -32.99 -14.31
CA GLY A 370 -12.43 -33.40 -13.20
C GLY A 370 -11.80 -33.17 -11.82
N LEU A 371 -12.04 -32.00 -11.21
CA LEU A 371 -11.92 -31.80 -9.77
C LEU A 371 -13.35 -31.69 -9.19
N LEU A 372 -13.63 -32.59 -8.25
CA LEU A 372 -14.78 -32.67 -7.33
C LEU A 372 -16.20 -32.76 -7.91
N ARG A 373 -16.81 -33.95 -7.72
CA ARG A 373 -18.24 -34.06 -7.45
C ARG A 373 -18.47 -35.10 -6.35
N SER A 374 -18.81 -34.66 -5.14
CA SER A 374 -19.48 -35.51 -4.15
C SER A 374 -20.24 -34.67 -3.11
N ARG A 375 -21.56 -34.80 -3.18
CA ARG A 375 -22.60 -34.70 -2.14
C ARG A 375 -22.35 -33.75 -0.96
N LEU A 376 -22.88 -32.54 -1.08
CA LEU A 376 -23.92 -31.98 -0.18
C LEU A 376 -24.76 -31.03 -1.04
N GLY A 377 -26.09 -31.12 -0.93
CA GLY A 377 -27.02 -30.37 -1.77
C GLY A 377 -26.89 -28.86 -1.56
N GLY A 378 -26.62 -28.14 -2.64
CA GLY A 378 -26.59 -26.68 -2.67
C GLY A 378 -26.08 -26.20 -4.03
N HIS A 379 -26.94 -25.55 -4.81
CA HIS A 379 -26.62 -25.01 -6.12
C HIS A 379 -25.56 -23.90 -6.00
N VAL A 380 -24.38 -24.07 -6.62
CA VAL A 380 -23.45 -22.98 -6.94
C VAL A 380 -22.84 -23.24 -8.32
N GLU A 381 -22.89 -22.23 -9.20
CA GLU A 381 -22.35 -22.23 -10.56
C GLU A 381 -20.83 -22.47 -10.63
N PRO A 382 -20.30 -23.12 -11.67
CA PRO A 382 -18.86 -23.26 -11.88
C PRO A 382 -18.33 -22.21 -12.86
N ARG A 383 -17.53 -21.25 -12.40
CA ARG A 383 -16.60 -20.51 -13.27
C ARG A 383 -15.29 -20.14 -12.55
N MET A 384 -14.30 -21.02 -12.66
CA MET A 384 -12.89 -20.61 -12.67
C MET A 384 -12.12 -21.48 -13.67
N GLN A 385 -12.14 -21.06 -14.94
CA GLN A 385 -11.19 -21.53 -15.95
C GLN A 385 -9.92 -20.69 -15.82
N VAL A 386 -8.82 -21.28 -15.35
CA VAL A 386 -7.49 -20.74 -15.65
C VAL A 386 -7.09 -21.27 -17.02
N GLY A 387 -7.54 -20.58 -18.06
CA GLY A 387 -7.14 -20.86 -19.44
C GLY A 387 -5.77 -20.22 -19.72
N ILE A 388 -4.70 -21.02 -19.67
CA ILE A 388 -3.47 -20.68 -20.38
C ILE A 388 -3.63 -21.24 -21.80
N GLN A 389 -4.18 -20.44 -22.71
CA GLN A 389 -4.06 -20.71 -24.14
C GLN A 389 -2.78 -20.04 -24.65
N ILE A 390 -1.77 -20.87 -24.96
CA ILE A 390 -0.63 -20.46 -25.78
C ILE A 390 -0.90 -20.99 -27.18
N ALA A 391 -0.99 -20.08 -28.14
CA ALA A 391 -1.24 -20.39 -29.54
C ALA A 391 -0.22 -21.40 -30.08
N ARG A 392 -0.70 -22.47 -30.74
CA ARG A 392 0.16 -23.35 -31.53
C ARG A 392 0.71 -22.55 -32.72
N ALA A 393 2.03 -22.46 -32.83
CA ALA A 393 2.69 -22.09 -34.07
C ALA A 393 2.34 -23.14 -35.14
N SER A 394 1.59 -22.74 -36.16
CA SER A 394 1.30 -23.58 -37.33
C SER A 394 2.60 -23.88 -38.07
N SER A 395 2.83 -25.18 -38.28
CA SER A 395 3.89 -25.72 -39.11
C SER A 395 3.95 -25.06 -40.49
N VAL A 396 5.12 -24.52 -40.81
CA VAL A 396 5.55 -24.23 -42.18
C VAL A 396 5.60 -25.56 -42.92
N ASN A 397 4.79 -25.71 -43.97
CA ASN A 397 5.09 -26.65 -45.05
C ASN A 397 5.08 -25.87 -46.35
N ALA A 398 6.27 -25.76 -46.94
CA ALA A 398 6.48 -25.27 -48.28
C ALA A 398 6.19 -26.39 -49.28
N ALA A 399 5.36 -26.12 -50.30
CA ALA A 399 5.52 -26.69 -51.64
C ALA A 399 4.76 -25.83 -52.66
N ALA A 400 5.49 -25.43 -53.69
CA ALA A 400 5.14 -24.46 -54.71
C ALA A 400 4.06 -24.90 -55.71
N THR A 401 3.36 -23.93 -56.31
CA THR A 401 3.31 -23.77 -57.78
C THR A 401 2.85 -22.37 -58.19
N ARG A 402 3.35 -21.94 -59.35
CA ARG A 402 3.39 -20.59 -59.93
C ARG A 402 2.08 -20.18 -60.60
N SER A 403 1.79 -18.86 -60.60
CA SER A 403 1.56 -17.98 -61.77
C SER A 403 0.67 -16.81 -61.32
N ALA A 404 1.14 -15.56 -61.29
CA ALA A 404 1.18 -14.56 -62.37
C ALA A 404 -0.06 -13.62 -62.38
N GLY A 405 0.20 -12.31 -62.34
CA GLY A 405 -0.77 -11.20 -62.41
C GLY A 405 -1.05 -10.59 -61.02
N GLY A 406 -0.75 -9.34 -60.68
CA GLY A 406 -0.70 -8.10 -61.46
C GLY A 406 -1.76 -7.14 -60.89
N ALA A 407 -1.39 -5.86 -60.69
CA ALA A 407 -2.24 -4.71 -60.26
C ALA A 407 -2.46 -4.58 -58.72
N SER A 408 -1.82 -3.65 -57.99
CA SER A 408 -1.91 -2.16 -57.94
C SER A 408 -2.81 -1.65 -56.80
N CYS A 409 -2.25 -0.83 -55.90
CA CYS A 409 -2.96 0.05 -54.94
C CYS A 409 -3.81 1.13 -55.67
N PRO A 410 -4.80 1.79 -55.02
CA PRO A 410 -4.56 2.92 -54.08
C PRO A 410 -5.41 2.84 -52.79
N SER A 411 -4.91 3.26 -51.63
CA SER A 411 -4.98 4.62 -51.06
C SER A 411 -6.40 5.14 -50.74
N SER A 412 -6.75 5.14 -49.46
CA SER A 412 -7.35 6.26 -48.70
C SER A 412 -7.24 5.97 -47.21
#